data_AF-A0A235HNX9-F1
#
_entry.id   AF-A0A235HNX9-F1
#
_cell.length_a   1.000
_cell.length_b   1.000
_cell.length_c   1.000
_cell.angle_alpha   90.00
_cell.angle_beta   90.00
_cell.angle_gamma   90.00
#
_symmetry.space_group_name_H-M   'P 1'
#
loop_
_entity.id
_entity.type
_entity.pdbx_description
1 polymer ?
#
loop_
_entity_poly.entity_id
_entity_poly.type
_entity_poly.pdbx_seq_one_letter_code
_entity_poly.pdbx_strand_id
1 'polypeptide(L)'
;MAILHGNWLLKSQKGCLFIWGETWRSPRANFEPNGSEDIPVHPLAMTSVELSEWLVSQKMAITNFIQKPQVAIATTGRTSKGGATLTRKAASTNEINLPTHSQIIALPTYIPEDTSAIFPVHSASLGLETDSPQYLQPWLVEGFYLNPSEAVKFLAAIPLNAAKGEDAFLGGDLRFWSQVARWTLDLISRCKFLPRIDRQSDGAFAAKWQVLLDSAVDGTRLEKFSADMPLVCRTYQEGLGT
;
A
#
# COMPACT_ATOMS: atom_id res chain seq x y z
N MET A 1 7.19 -15.29 9.35
CA MET A 1 6.20 -14.29 9.84
C MET A 1 5.93 -13.36 8.67
N ALA A 2 4.68 -12.97 8.46
CA ALA A 2 4.26 -12.12 7.34
C ALA A 2 4.05 -10.68 7.83
N ILE A 3 4.45 -9.71 7.01
CA ILE A 3 4.25 -8.28 7.27
C ILE A 3 3.50 -7.68 6.10
N LEU A 4 2.42 -6.97 6.40
CA LEU A 4 1.64 -6.19 5.45
C LEU A 4 2.20 -4.77 5.42
N HIS A 5 2.47 -4.30 4.22
CA HIS A 5 2.95 -2.95 3.97
C HIS A 5 1.94 -2.17 3.13
N GLY A 6 2.09 -0.85 3.14
CA GLY A 6 1.28 0.04 2.35
C GLY A 6 1.90 1.41 2.19
N ASN A 7 1.85 1.91 0.96
CA ASN A 7 2.37 3.23 0.61
C ASN A 7 1.36 3.96 -0.28
N TRP A 8 1.14 5.24 -0.02
CA TRP A 8 0.37 6.06 -0.94
C TRP A 8 1.20 6.25 -2.21
N LEU A 9 0.54 6.25 -3.36
CA LEU A 9 1.10 6.62 -4.66
C LEU A 9 0.32 7.80 -5.20
N LEU A 10 1.05 8.83 -5.61
CA LEU A 10 0.49 10.02 -6.23
C LEU A 10 0.49 9.83 -7.75
N LYS A 11 -0.65 9.51 -8.34
CA LYS A 11 -0.85 9.62 -9.79
C LYS A 11 -1.53 10.95 -10.10
N SER A 12 -1.18 11.55 -11.24
CA SER A 12 -1.44 12.94 -11.66
C SER A 12 -2.81 13.54 -11.35
N GLN A 13 -3.88 12.75 -11.10
CA GLN A 13 -5.16 13.27 -10.63
C GLN A 13 -5.89 12.42 -9.57
N LYS A 14 -5.40 11.23 -9.24
CA LYS A 14 -6.02 10.36 -8.21
C LYS A 14 -4.92 9.58 -7.48
N GLY A 15 -4.75 9.87 -6.20
CA GLY A 15 -3.90 9.05 -5.34
C GLY A 15 -4.50 7.66 -5.16
N CYS A 16 -3.67 6.67 -4.85
CA CYS A 16 -4.13 5.34 -4.42
C CYS A 16 -3.20 4.82 -3.33
N LEU A 17 -3.70 3.94 -2.46
CA LEU A 17 -2.84 3.23 -1.52
C LEU A 17 -2.46 1.89 -2.16
N PHE A 18 -1.18 1.69 -2.41
CA PHE A 18 -0.65 0.40 -2.79
C PHE A 18 -0.36 -0.41 -1.54
N ILE A 19 -0.78 -1.66 -1.50
CA ILE A 19 -0.49 -2.59 -0.41
C ILE A 19 0.20 -3.84 -0.96
N TRP A 20 1.19 -4.34 -0.22
CA TRP A 20 1.90 -5.57 -0.56
C TRP A 20 2.25 -6.35 0.71
N GLY A 21 2.53 -7.64 0.55
CA GLY A 21 2.97 -8.50 1.64
C GLY A 21 4.45 -8.79 1.55
N GLU A 22 5.10 -8.91 2.70
CA GLU A 22 6.45 -9.41 2.87
C GLU A 22 6.41 -10.67 3.74
N THR A 23 7.26 -11.65 3.46
CA THR A 23 7.38 -12.87 4.25
C THR A 23 8.82 -13.37 4.29
N TRP A 24 9.14 -14.10 5.35
CA TRP A 24 10.48 -14.65 5.56
C TRP A 24 10.81 -15.74 4.53
N ARG A 25 11.76 -15.46 3.63
CA ARG A 25 12.31 -16.38 2.62
C ARG A 25 13.81 -16.15 2.47
N SER A 26 14.47 -16.95 1.62
CA SER A 26 15.87 -16.71 1.27
C SER A 26 16.01 -15.34 0.60
N PRO A 27 16.74 -14.37 1.20
CA PRO A 27 16.79 -13.00 0.72
C PRO A 27 17.81 -12.85 -0.41
N ARG A 28 18.00 -13.83 -1.29
CA ARG A 28 19.04 -13.73 -2.33
C ARG A 28 18.41 -13.38 -3.67
N ALA A 29 18.81 -12.26 -4.25
CA ALA A 29 18.58 -11.98 -5.66
C ALA A 29 19.92 -11.81 -6.38
N ASN A 30 20.02 -12.36 -7.58
CA ASN A 30 21.16 -12.07 -8.44
C ASN A 30 20.96 -10.66 -9.03
N PHE A 31 22.01 -9.86 -9.01
CA PHE A 31 22.03 -8.49 -9.51
C PHE A 31 23.21 -8.34 -10.45
N GLU A 32 22.93 -8.19 -11.73
CA GLU A 32 23.93 -7.91 -12.76
C GLU A 32 23.99 -6.38 -12.95
N PRO A 33 24.97 -5.66 -12.36
CA PRO A 33 25.02 -4.20 -12.46
C PRO A 33 25.15 -3.68 -13.90
N ASN A 34 25.50 -4.54 -14.87
CA ASN A 34 25.73 -4.20 -16.28
C ASN A 34 24.89 -5.04 -17.28
N GLY A 35 23.91 -5.81 -16.82
CA GLY A 35 23.13 -6.72 -17.67
C GLY A 35 21.62 -6.52 -17.52
N SER A 36 20.94 -6.17 -18.62
CA SER A 36 19.49 -5.96 -18.77
C SER A 36 18.87 -4.94 -17.79
N GLU A 37 18.14 -3.95 -18.32
CA GLU A 37 17.47 -2.86 -17.56
C GLU A 37 16.34 -3.34 -16.62
N ASP A 38 16.21 -4.65 -16.36
CA ASP A 38 15.10 -5.21 -15.61
C ASP A 38 15.33 -5.12 -14.10
N ILE A 39 14.46 -4.38 -13.42
CA ILE A 39 14.45 -4.23 -11.96
C ILE A 39 14.14 -5.58 -11.31
N PRO A 40 14.95 -6.06 -10.35
CA PRO A 40 14.78 -7.37 -9.76
C PRO A 40 13.48 -7.47 -8.95
N VAL A 41 12.83 -8.64 -9.01
CA VAL A 41 11.68 -8.96 -8.15
C VAL A 41 12.16 -9.12 -6.71
N HIS A 42 11.43 -8.52 -5.76
CA HIS A 42 11.76 -8.62 -4.35
C HIS A 42 11.59 -10.06 -3.85
N PRO A 43 12.66 -10.78 -3.45
CA PRO A 43 12.57 -12.19 -3.04
C PRO A 43 11.77 -12.44 -1.75
N LEU A 44 11.54 -11.41 -0.95
CA LEU A 44 10.74 -11.49 0.27
C LEU A 44 9.28 -11.10 0.04
N ALA A 45 8.93 -10.53 -1.12
CA ALA A 45 7.56 -10.14 -1.40
C ALA A 45 6.67 -11.38 -1.60
N MET A 46 5.46 -11.30 -1.08
CA MET A 46 4.40 -12.24 -1.40
C MET A 46 3.93 -12.04 -2.83
N THR A 47 3.51 -13.13 -3.48
CA THR A 47 2.72 -13.02 -4.71
C THR A 47 1.34 -12.46 -4.40
N SER A 48 0.63 -11.95 -5.41
CA SER A 48 -0.75 -11.49 -5.20
C SER A 48 -1.69 -12.58 -4.67
N VAL A 49 -1.49 -13.83 -5.08
CA VAL A 49 -2.25 -14.99 -4.60
C VAL A 49 -1.98 -15.22 -3.11
N GLU A 50 -0.71 -15.31 -2.72
CA GLU A 50 -0.31 -15.49 -1.32
C GLU A 50 -0.83 -14.36 -0.43
N LEU A 51 -0.72 -13.12 -0.89
CA LEU A 51 -1.24 -11.95 -0.19
C LEU A 51 -2.76 -12.04 -0.01
N SER A 52 -3.48 -12.45 -1.04
CA SER A 52 -4.94 -12.59 -0.97
C SER A 52 -5.37 -13.64 0.06
N GLU A 53 -4.76 -14.83 0.03
CA GLU A 53 -5.03 -15.91 0.98
C GLU A 53 -4.69 -15.48 2.41
N TRP A 54 -3.56 -14.79 2.57
CA TRP A 54 -3.13 -14.28 3.85
C TRP A 54 -4.09 -13.23 4.41
N LEU A 55 -4.55 -12.26 3.60
CA LEU A 55 -5.53 -11.25 4.02
C LEU A 55 -6.86 -11.86 4.47
N VAL A 56 -7.34 -12.91 3.78
CA VAL A 56 -8.53 -13.67 4.20
C VAL A 56 -8.29 -14.35 5.54
N SER A 57 -7.12 -15.00 5.71
CA SER A 57 -6.78 -15.72 6.94
C SER A 57 -6.75 -14.81 8.18
N GLN A 58 -6.28 -13.57 8.01
CA GLN A 58 -6.20 -12.57 9.07
C GLN A 58 -7.55 -11.88 9.36
N LYS A 59 -8.62 -12.23 8.63
CA LYS A 59 -9.95 -11.60 8.71
C LYS A 59 -9.88 -10.07 8.58
N MET A 60 -8.95 -9.58 7.78
CA MET A 60 -8.75 -8.14 7.62
C MET A 60 -9.96 -7.52 6.94
N ALA A 61 -10.45 -6.41 7.52
CA ALA A 61 -11.61 -5.69 6.99
C ALA A 61 -11.40 -5.19 5.54
N ILE A 62 -10.15 -5.17 5.05
CA ILE A 62 -9.81 -4.88 3.67
C ILE A 62 -10.66 -5.67 2.68
N THR A 63 -10.94 -6.95 2.96
CA THR A 63 -11.75 -7.83 2.08
C THR A 63 -13.17 -7.32 1.89
N ASN A 64 -13.68 -6.52 2.84
CA ASN A 64 -15.01 -5.91 2.78
C ASN A 64 -15.02 -4.57 2.06
N PHE A 65 -13.86 -3.91 1.93
CA PHE A 65 -13.74 -2.60 1.31
C PHE A 65 -13.35 -2.67 -0.16
N ILE A 66 -12.78 -3.79 -0.59
CA ILE A 66 -12.50 -4.09 -1.99
C ILE A 66 -13.83 -4.18 -2.74
N GLN A 67 -14.15 -3.17 -3.57
CA GLN A 67 -15.30 -3.28 -4.46
C GLN A 67 -15.06 -4.44 -5.44
N LYS A 68 -15.97 -5.42 -5.45
CA LYS A 68 -16.08 -6.38 -6.56
C LYS A 68 -16.24 -5.58 -7.85
N PRO A 69 -15.55 -5.90 -8.96
CA PRO A 69 -15.75 -5.21 -10.22
C PRO A 69 -17.24 -5.23 -10.55
N GLN A 70 -17.86 -4.05 -10.58
CA GLN A 70 -19.25 -3.92 -11.00
C GLN A 70 -19.29 -4.23 -12.50
N VAL A 71 -19.64 -5.47 -12.82
CA VAL A 71 -19.98 -5.84 -14.19
C VAL A 71 -21.16 -4.95 -14.60
N ALA A 72 -20.94 -4.12 -15.62
CA ALA A 72 -21.98 -3.28 -16.19
C ALA A 72 -23.18 -4.15 -16.56
N ILE A 73 -24.34 -3.85 -15.96
CA ILE A 73 -25.60 -4.51 -16.30
C ILE A 73 -25.97 -4.04 -17.70
N ALA A 74 -25.71 -4.88 -18.70
CA ALA A 74 -26.32 -4.74 -20.00
C ALA A 74 -27.83 -5.00 -19.83
N THR A 75 -28.61 -3.93 -19.94
CA THR A 75 -30.07 -4.01 -20.07
C THR A 75 -30.45 -4.63 -21.39
N THR A 76 -30.92 -5.88 -21.40
CA THR A 76 -31.83 -6.41 -22.43
C THR A 76 -32.68 -7.58 -21.90
N GLY A 77 -33.98 -7.52 -22.15
CA GLY A 77 -34.76 -8.69 -22.57
C GLY A 77 -35.51 -9.52 -21.52
N ARG A 78 -36.83 -9.60 -21.71
CA ARG A 78 -37.86 -10.35 -20.97
C ARG A 78 -37.86 -11.88 -21.24
N THR A 79 -38.44 -12.61 -20.26
CA THR A 79 -39.17 -13.92 -20.29
C THR A 79 -38.44 -15.26 -20.49
N SER A 80 -38.52 -16.17 -19.51
CA SER A 80 -39.49 -17.31 -19.51
C SER A 80 -39.29 -18.25 -18.30
N LYS A 81 -40.29 -19.12 -18.07
CA LYS A 81 -40.55 -19.97 -16.90
C LYS A 81 -39.73 -21.28 -16.87
N GLY A 82 -39.48 -21.78 -15.65
CA GLY A 82 -39.60 -23.21 -15.34
C GLY A 82 -38.31 -23.97 -14.99
N GLY A 83 -38.33 -24.72 -13.88
CA GLY A 83 -37.36 -25.79 -13.60
C GLY A 83 -36.72 -25.69 -12.22
N ALA A 84 -37.31 -26.36 -11.23
CA ALA A 84 -36.70 -26.58 -9.93
C ALA A 84 -35.59 -27.63 -10.06
N THR A 85 -34.34 -27.23 -9.83
CA THR A 85 -33.20 -28.16 -9.73
C THR A 85 -32.42 -27.82 -8.47
N LEU A 86 -32.40 -28.76 -7.53
CA LEU A 86 -31.64 -28.73 -6.29
C LEU A 86 -30.14 -28.71 -6.60
N THR A 87 -29.50 -27.54 -6.51
CA THR A 87 -28.05 -27.41 -6.57
C THR A 87 -27.47 -27.45 -5.16
N ARG A 88 -26.58 -28.44 -4.94
CA ARG A 88 -25.75 -28.57 -3.75
C ARG A 88 -25.01 -27.25 -3.49
N LYS A 89 -25.11 -26.78 -2.25
CA LYS A 89 -24.41 -25.61 -1.72
C LYS A 89 -22.90 -25.91 -1.67
N ALA A 90 -22.21 -25.65 -2.78
CA ALA A 90 -20.74 -25.60 -2.78
C ALA A 90 -20.31 -24.41 -1.92
N ALA A 91 -19.41 -24.66 -0.98
CA ALA A 91 -18.82 -23.62 -0.15
C ALA A 91 -18.12 -22.61 -1.07
N SER A 92 -18.61 -21.36 -1.07
CA SER A 92 -18.01 -20.28 -1.84
C SER A 92 -16.69 -19.88 -1.18
N THR A 93 -15.58 -20.39 -1.71
CA THR A 93 -14.27 -19.81 -1.46
C THR A 93 -14.32 -18.36 -1.97
N ASN A 94 -14.26 -17.39 -1.06
CA ASN A 94 -14.27 -15.97 -1.43
C ASN A 94 -12.95 -15.63 -2.13
N GLU A 95 -12.85 -15.90 -3.42
CA GLU A 95 -11.73 -15.44 -4.23
C GLU A 95 -11.78 -13.91 -4.34
N ILE A 96 -10.78 -13.28 -3.72
CA ILE A 96 -10.53 -11.86 -3.81
C ILE A 96 -10.13 -11.55 -5.27
N ASN A 97 -11.09 -11.05 -6.07
CA ASN A 97 -10.84 -10.62 -7.45
C ASN A 97 -10.31 -9.17 -7.47
N LEU A 98 -9.11 -8.93 -6.93
CA LEU A 98 -8.44 -7.65 -7.20
C LEU A 98 -7.58 -7.74 -8.46
N PRO A 99 -7.55 -6.67 -9.26
CA PRO A 99 -6.50 -6.53 -10.25
C PRO A 99 -5.14 -6.51 -9.55
N THR A 100 -4.30 -7.49 -9.89
CA THR A 100 -2.91 -7.57 -9.44
C THR A 100 -2.10 -6.49 -10.14
N HIS A 101 -1.24 -5.81 -9.40
CA HIS A 101 -0.35 -4.80 -9.95
C HIS A 101 1.06 -4.97 -9.39
N SER A 102 2.04 -4.63 -10.20
CA SER A 102 3.43 -4.55 -9.79
C SER A 102 3.84 -3.07 -9.62
N GLN A 103 4.64 -2.79 -8.61
CA GLN A 103 5.15 -1.45 -8.32
C GLN A 103 6.62 -1.54 -7.96
N ILE A 104 7.40 -0.53 -8.39
CA ILE A 104 8.78 -0.38 -7.97
C ILE A 104 8.82 0.35 -6.64
N ILE A 105 9.47 -0.23 -5.65
CA ILE A 105 9.64 0.33 -4.32
C ILE A 105 11.11 0.25 -3.92
N ALA A 106 11.66 1.36 -3.42
CA ALA A 106 13.02 1.38 -2.89
C ALA A 106 13.03 0.80 -1.47
N LEU A 107 13.71 -0.34 -1.27
CA LEU A 107 13.75 -1.05 0.01
C LEU A 107 15.19 -1.23 0.52
N PRO A 108 15.39 -1.22 1.85
CA PRO A 108 16.69 -1.46 2.45
C PRO A 108 17.30 -2.79 2.00
N THR A 109 18.53 -2.74 1.51
CA THR A 109 19.21 -3.84 0.86
C THR A 109 20.68 -3.83 1.24
N TYR A 110 21.19 -4.98 1.65
CA TYR A 110 22.61 -5.22 1.83
C TYR A 110 23.24 -5.66 0.50
N ILE A 111 24.34 -5.02 0.13
CA ILE A 111 25.07 -5.26 -1.11
C ILE A 111 26.53 -5.55 -0.73
N PRO A 112 26.96 -6.82 -0.74
CA PRO A 112 28.36 -7.17 -0.52
C PRO A 112 29.23 -6.69 -1.69
N GLU A 113 30.45 -6.24 -1.40
CA GLU A 113 31.39 -5.74 -2.41
C GLU A 113 31.89 -6.85 -3.36
N ASP A 114 31.95 -8.09 -2.89
CA ASP A 114 32.60 -9.22 -3.59
C ASP A 114 31.63 -10.13 -4.38
N THR A 115 30.34 -9.78 -4.46
CA THR A 115 29.34 -10.63 -5.11
C THR A 115 28.35 -9.84 -5.96
N SER A 116 28.01 -10.38 -7.13
CA SER A 116 26.87 -9.92 -7.96
C SER A 116 25.50 -10.30 -7.37
N ALA A 117 25.39 -10.43 -6.05
CA ALA A 117 24.15 -10.80 -5.37
C ALA A 117 23.79 -9.72 -4.35
N ILE A 118 22.52 -9.36 -4.30
CA ILE A 118 21.99 -8.37 -3.35
C ILE A 118 20.99 -9.04 -2.43
N PHE A 119 20.92 -8.52 -1.20
CA PHE A 119 20.16 -9.12 -0.11
C PHE A 119 19.23 -8.10 0.53
N PRO A 120 17.93 -8.06 0.15
CA PRO A 120 17.01 -7.15 0.79
C PRO A 120 16.82 -7.53 2.25
N VAL A 121 16.71 -6.52 3.10
CA VAL A 121 16.56 -6.66 4.53
C VAL A 121 15.08 -6.86 4.84
N HIS A 122 14.76 -7.94 5.56
CA HIS A 122 13.40 -8.19 6.02
C HIS A 122 12.96 -7.10 7.02
N SER A 123 11.74 -6.61 6.87
CA SER A 123 11.20 -5.47 7.61
C SER A 123 11.14 -5.68 9.13
N ALA A 124 11.01 -6.94 9.59
CA ALA A 124 11.11 -7.28 11.02
C ALA A 124 12.51 -7.03 11.62
N SER A 125 13.55 -6.98 10.80
CA SER A 125 14.95 -6.82 11.23
C SER A 125 15.42 -5.37 11.14
N LEU A 126 14.58 -4.45 10.64
CA LEU A 126 14.91 -3.03 10.56
C LEU A 126 15.04 -2.43 11.97
N GLY A 127 16.16 -1.74 12.22
CA GLY A 127 16.45 -1.13 13.53
C GLY A 127 17.20 -2.03 14.51
N LEU A 128 17.51 -3.27 14.13
CA LEU A 128 18.57 -4.03 14.79
C LEU A 128 19.91 -3.46 14.32
N GLU A 129 20.83 -3.23 15.25
CA GLU A 129 22.19 -2.80 14.90
C GLU A 129 22.85 -3.89 14.06
N THR A 130 23.12 -3.57 12.80
CA THR A 130 23.86 -4.44 11.89
C THR A 130 25.13 -3.69 11.50
N ASP A 131 26.29 -4.34 11.63
CA ASP A 131 27.60 -3.78 11.27
C ASP A 131 27.79 -3.53 9.76
N SER A 132 26.78 -3.84 8.95
CA SER A 132 26.86 -3.77 7.48
C SER A 132 26.05 -2.60 6.94
N PRO A 133 26.61 -1.83 5.97
CA PRO A 133 25.90 -0.73 5.35
C PRO A 133 24.67 -1.23 4.56
N GLN A 134 23.55 -0.52 4.72
CA GLN A 134 22.32 -0.79 3.99
C GLN A 134 22.06 0.34 2.99
N TYR A 135 21.67 -0.04 1.78
CA TYR A 135 21.36 0.88 0.70
C TYR A 135 19.89 0.75 0.31
N LEU A 136 19.30 1.83 -0.20
CA LEU A 136 17.97 1.77 -0.79
C LEU A 136 18.11 1.30 -2.24
N GLN A 137 17.58 0.12 -2.56
CA GLN A 137 17.56 -0.43 -3.91
C GLN A 137 16.13 -0.55 -4.42
N PRO A 138 15.85 -0.23 -5.70
CA PRO A 138 14.54 -0.43 -6.30
C PRO A 138 14.27 -1.93 -6.48
N TRP A 139 13.10 -2.35 -6.03
CA TRP A 139 12.60 -3.71 -6.19
C TRP A 139 11.21 -3.71 -6.80
N LEU A 140 10.94 -4.69 -7.67
CA LEU A 140 9.60 -4.95 -8.15
C LEU A 140 8.83 -5.79 -7.13
N VAL A 141 7.70 -5.27 -6.66
CA VAL A 141 6.80 -5.96 -5.73
C VAL A 141 5.41 -6.10 -6.32
N GLU A 142 4.75 -7.22 -6.06
CA GLU A 142 3.34 -7.42 -6.42
C GLU A 142 2.42 -7.02 -5.27
N GLY A 143 1.25 -6.52 -5.62
CA GLY A 143 0.27 -6.11 -4.63
C GLY A 143 -1.03 -5.60 -5.24
N PHE A 144 -1.74 -4.83 -4.43
CA PHE A 144 -3.07 -4.34 -4.74
C PHE A 144 -3.18 -2.83 -4.58
N TYR A 145 -3.95 -2.19 -5.46
CA TYR A 145 -4.33 -0.79 -5.30
C TYR A 145 -5.68 -0.66 -4.62
N LEU A 146 -5.74 0.18 -3.59
CA LEU A 146 -6.97 0.68 -3.02
C LEU A 146 -7.20 2.10 -3.53
N ASN A 147 -8.40 2.38 -4.05
CA ASN A 147 -8.77 3.75 -4.36
C ASN A 147 -8.87 4.60 -3.08
N PRO A 148 -8.89 5.95 -3.16
CA PRO A 148 -8.90 6.78 -1.95
C PRO A 148 -10.00 6.47 -0.93
N SER A 149 -11.21 6.14 -1.40
CA SER A 149 -12.34 5.82 -0.52
C SER A 149 -12.11 4.50 0.22
N GLU A 150 -11.62 3.48 -0.48
CA GLU A 150 -11.28 2.17 0.09
C GLU A 150 -10.09 2.28 1.04
N ALA A 151 -9.06 3.04 0.65
CA ALA A 151 -7.86 3.25 1.44
C ALA A 151 -8.16 3.92 2.78
N VAL A 152 -8.98 4.98 2.80
CA VAL A 152 -9.36 5.66 4.05
C VAL A 152 -10.15 4.71 4.96
N LYS A 153 -11.10 3.93 4.42
CA LYS A 153 -11.85 2.94 5.20
C LYS A 153 -10.93 1.86 5.77
N PHE A 154 -10.01 1.36 4.97
CA PHE A 154 -9.02 0.37 5.38
C PHE A 154 -8.12 0.90 6.50
N LEU A 155 -7.50 2.07 6.31
CA LEU A 155 -6.61 2.69 7.30
C LEU A 155 -7.31 3.02 8.62
N ALA A 156 -8.59 3.39 8.57
CA ALA A 156 -9.42 3.64 9.74
C ALA A 156 -9.84 2.34 10.47
N ALA A 157 -9.94 1.23 9.76
CA ALA A 157 -10.27 -0.08 10.31
C ALA A 157 -9.09 -0.80 10.99
N ILE A 158 -7.85 -0.34 10.76
CA ILE A 158 -6.67 -0.86 11.47
C ILE A 158 -6.86 -0.63 12.99
N PRO A 159 -6.57 -1.62 13.85
CA PRO A 159 -6.68 -1.46 15.30
C PRO A 159 -5.82 -0.31 15.84
N LEU A 160 -6.26 0.36 16.90
CA LEU A 160 -5.50 1.46 17.52
C LEU A 160 -4.21 0.99 18.20
N ASN A 161 -4.23 -0.24 18.75
CA ASN A 161 -3.07 -0.86 19.38
C ASN A 161 -2.02 -1.36 18.36
N ALA A 162 -2.38 -1.48 17.08
CA ALA A 162 -1.44 -1.78 16.00
C ALA A 162 -0.22 -0.85 15.99
N ALA A 163 -0.42 0.42 16.33
CA ALA A 163 0.63 1.43 16.37
C ALA A 163 1.62 1.23 17.54
N LYS A 164 1.28 0.41 18.54
CA LYS A 164 2.16 0.06 19.67
C LYS A 164 3.08 -1.14 19.38
N GLY A 165 3.04 -1.70 18.17
CA GLY A 165 3.89 -2.81 17.75
C GLY A 165 3.40 -4.21 18.16
N GLU A 166 2.25 -4.30 18.84
CA GLU A 166 1.64 -5.59 19.22
C GLU A 166 1.16 -6.40 18.01
N ASP A 167 0.70 -5.70 16.95
CA ASP A 167 0.39 -6.31 15.66
C ASP A 167 1.66 -6.48 14.84
N ALA A 168 2.42 -7.54 15.14
CA ALA A 168 3.69 -7.87 14.49
C ALA A 168 3.59 -8.01 12.96
N PHE A 169 2.37 -8.15 12.42
CA PHE A 169 2.12 -8.28 10.99
C PHE A 169 1.93 -6.96 10.24
N LEU A 170 1.91 -5.79 10.89
CA LEU A 170 1.80 -4.50 10.19
C LEU A 170 3.17 -3.84 10.06
N GLY A 171 3.50 -3.38 8.86
CA GLY A 171 4.69 -2.58 8.58
C GLY A 171 4.66 -1.24 9.30
N GLY A 172 5.84 -0.65 9.53
CA GLY A 172 5.95 0.70 10.08
C GLY A 172 5.23 1.75 9.23
N ASP A 173 5.24 1.57 7.91
CA ASP A 173 4.52 2.37 6.92
C ASP A 173 2.99 2.36 7.10
N LEU A 174 2.35 1.19 7.23
CA LEU A 174 0.91 1.13 7.49
C LEU A 174 0.53 1.70 8.85
N ARG A 175 1.34 1.44 9.88
CA ARG A 175 1.13 2.05 11.21
C ARG A 175 1.17 3.58 11.11
N PHE A 176 2.16 4.11 10.40
CA PHE A 176 2.30 5.54 10.13
C PHE A 176 1.08 6.09 9.37
N TRP A 177 0.72 5.51 8.23
CA TRP A 177 -0.41 5.99 7.43
C TRP A 177 -1.75 5.85 8.14
N SER A 178 -1.92 4.84 9.00
CA SER A 178 -3.09 4.71 9.84
C SER A 178 -3.21 5.85 10.86
N GLN A 179 -2.10 6.30 11.45
CA GLN A 179 -2.10 7.46 12.35
C GLN A 179 -2.37 8.77 11.60
N VAL A 180 -1.75 8.96 10.43
CA VAL A 180 -1.98 10.13 9.57
C VAL A 180 -3.43 10.20 9.11
N ALA A 181 -4.03 9.06 8.71
CA ALA A 181 -5.44 8.99 8.31
C ALA A 181 -6.37 9.42 9.45
N ARG A 182 -6.13 8.96 10.69
CA ARG A 182 -6.94 9.36 11.85
C ARG A 182 -6.79 10.84 12.18
N TRP A 183 -5.57 11.37 12.13
CA TRP A 183 -5.36 12.81 12.32
C TRP A 183 -6.03 13.63 11.21
N THR A 184 -6.01 13.15 9.97
CA THR A 184 -6.71 13.80 8.86
C THR A 184 -8.23 13.82 9.08
N LEU A 185 -8.81 12.72 9.55
CA LEU A 185 -10.24 12.66 9.92
C LEU A 185 -10.58 13.62 11.08
N ASP A 186 -9.70 13.73 12.07
CA ASP A 186 -9.83 14.71 13.15
C ASP A 186 -9.81 16.16 12.62
N LEU A 187 -8.89 16.51 11.72
CA LEU A 187 -8.86 17.82 11.07
C LEU A 187 -10.15 18.11 10.27
N ILE A 188 -10.67 17.11 9.56
CA ILE A 188 -11.95 17.24 8.84
C ILE A 188 -13.10 17.48 9.82
N SER A 189 -13.15 16.74 10.94
CA SER A 189 -14.20 16.91 11.95
C SER A 189 -14.20 18.29 12.61
N ARG A 190 -13.01 18.91 12.69
CA ARG A 190 -12.80 20.29 13.18
C ARG A 190 -12.94 21.36 12.09
N CYS A 191 -13.35 20.98 10.88
CA CYS A 191 -13.46 21.87 9.72
C CYS A 191 -12.17 22.64 9.39
N LYS A 192 -11.00 22.02 9.61
CA LYS A 192 -9.68 22.62 9.39
C LYS A 192 -9.23 22.49 7.93
N PHE A 193 -10.00 23.09 7.03
CA PHE A 193 -9.68 23.12 5.61
C PHE A 193 -10.25 24.36 4.92
N LEU A 194 -9.60 24.78 3.83
CA LEU A 194 -9.96 25.93 3.02
C LEU A 194 -10.06 25.52 1.54
N PRO A 195 -11.00 26.09 0.77
CA PRO A 195 -11.00 25.92 -0.67
C PRO A 195 -9.82 26.68 -1.28
N ARG A 196 -9.11 26.06 -2.21
CA ARG A 196 -7.98 26.65 -2.94
C ARG A 196 -8.11 26.36 -4.42
N ILE A 197 -7.74 27.33 -5.24
CA ILE A 197 -7.62 27.17 -6.69
C ILE A 197 -6.14 27.26 -7.03
N ASP A 198 -5.60 26.20 -7.62
CA ASP A 198 -4.23 26.18 -8.12
C ASP A 198 -4.20 26.13 -9.64
N ARG A 199 -3.23 26.84 -10.20
CA ARG A 199 -2.91 26.76 -11.63
C ARG A 199 -2.01 25.56 -11.86
N GLN A 200 -2.46 24.66 -12.72
CA GLN A 200 -1.72 23.48 -13.17
C GLN A 200 -0.64 23.88 -14.19
N SER A 201 0.33 22.97 -14.42
CA SER A 201 1.43 23.17 -15.36
C SER A 201 0.98 23.34 -16.81
N ASP A 202 -0.15 22.75 -17.18
CA ASP A 202 -0.82 22.87 -18.48
C ASP A 202 -1.60 24.20 -18.65
N GLY A 203 -1.60 25.06 -17.63
CA GLY A 203 -2.33 26.32 -17.61
C GLY A 203 -3.79 26.21 -17.17
N ALA A 204 -4.31 25.00 -16.93
CA ALA A 204 -5.65 24.79 -16.39
C ALA A 204 -5.73 25.19 -14.91
N PHE A 205 -6.95 25.38 -14.39
CA PHE A 205 -7.21 25.64 -12.97
C PHE A 205 -7.84 24.41 -12.32
N ALA A 206 -7.35 24.02 -11.14
CA ALA A 206 -7.93 22.96 -10.33
C ALA A 206 -8.39 23.52 -8.98
N ALA A 207 -9.65 23.30 -8.65
CA ALA A 207 -10.17 23.53 -7.30
C ALA A 207 -9.82 22.33 -6.42
N LYS A 208 -9.23 22.58 -5.25
CA LYS A 208 -8.91 21.56 -4.26
C LYS A 208 -9.12 22.07 -2.83
N TRP A 209 -9.29 21.13 -1.91
CA TRP A 209 -9.30 21.43 -0.48
C TRP A 209 -7.87 21.42 0.06
N GLN A 210 -7.50 22.46 0.79
CA GLN A 210 -6.23 22.54 1.50
C GLN A 210 -6.45 22.43 3.00
N VAL A 211 -5.66 21.61 3.68
CA VAL A 211 -5.66 21.51 5.14
C VAL A 211 -5.18 22.83 5.75
N LEU A 212 -5.89 23.31 6.78
CA LEU A 212 -5.54 24.49 7.56
C LEU A 212 -4.82 24.08 8.85
N LEU A 213 -3.52 24.34 8.93
CA LEU A 213 -2.68 24.07 10.10
C LEU A 213 -2.34 25.39 10.81
N ASP A 214 -3.34 25.99 11.44
CA ASP A 214 -3.26 27.32 12.09
C ASP A 214 -2.97 27.25 13.60
N SER A 215 -2.93 26.05 14.19
CA SER A 215 -2.68 25.84 15.61
C SER A 215 -1.28 25.30 15.86
N ALA A 216 -0.65 25.72 16.97
CA ALA A 216 0.65 25.20 17.39
C ALA A 216 0.62 23.67 17.59
N VAL A 217 -0.50 23.14 18.08
CA VAL A 217 -0.69 21.69 18.30
C VAL A 217 -0.65 20.92 16.99
N ASP A 218 -1.37 21.39 15.97
CA ASP A 218 -1.39 20.74 14.66
C ASP A 218 -0.04 20.88 13.94
N GLY A 219 0.65 22.02 14.11
CA GLY A 219 2.02 22.23 13.63
C GLY A 219 3.02 21.24 14.23
N THR A 220 3.09 21.14 15.57
CA THR A 220 3.97 20.18 16.25
C THR A 220 3.66 18.73 15.87
N ARG A 221 2.38 18.40 15.66
CA ARG A 221 2.00 17.06 15.22
C ARG A 221 2.49 16.76 13.79
N LEU A 222 2.44 17.74 12.87
CA LEU A 222 3.01 17.59 11.52
C LEU A 222 4.53 17.39 11.57
N GLU A 223 5.23 18.17 12.39
CA GLU A 223 6.68 18.05 12.58
C GLU A 223 7.04 16.65 13.07
N LYS A 224 6.30 16.14 14.06
CA LYS A 224 6.47 14.77 14.56
C LYS A 224 6.26 13.72 13.48
N PHE A 225 5.18 13.83 12.69
CA PHE A 225 4.97 12.91 11.57
C PHE A 225 6.07 12.98 10.53
N SER A 226 6.57 14.18 10.22
CA SER A 226 7.66 14.36 9.26
C SER A 226 8.96 13.71 9.75
N ALA A 227 9.29 13.88 11.04
CA ALA A 227 10.46 13.27 11.66
C ALA A 227 10.37 11.73 11.67
N ASP A 228 9.20 11.21 12.05
CA ASP A 228 8.94 9.77 12.24
C ASP A 228 8.54 9.05 10.92
N MET A 229 8.50 9.76 9.78
CA MET A 229 8.02 9.20 8.51
C MET A 229 8.91 8.02 8.05
N PRO A 230 8.37 6.81 7.82
CA PRO A 230 9.18 5.67 7.38
C PRO A 230 9.86 5.92 6.03
N LEU A 231 11.06 5.36 5.82
CA LEU A 231 11.86 5.58 4.61
C LEU A 231 11.10 5.25 3.32
N VAL A 232 10.37 4.13 3.29
CA VAL A 232 9.57 3.70 2.13
C VAL A 232 8.50 4.73 1.75
N CYS A 233 8.02 5.51 2.72
CA CYS A 233 7.04 6.58 2.49
C CYS A 233 7.69 7.86 1.97
N ARG A 234 9.02 7.98 1.97
CA ARG A 234 9.77 9.15 1.47
C ARG A 234 10.26 8.96 0.04
N THR A 235 10.34 7.72 -0.43
CA THR A 235 10.88 7.37 -1.75
C THR A 235 9.77 7.20 -2.77
N TYR A 236 9.27 8.32 -3.29
CA TYR A 236 8.43 8.30 -4.48
C TYR A 236 9.34 8.37 -5.70
N GLN A 237 9.40 7.29 -6.47
CA GLN A 237 9.93 7.39 -7.81
C GLN A 237 8.84 8.01 -8.67
N GLU A 238 9.14 9.15 -9.32
CA GLU A 238 8.32 9.61 -10.42
C GLU A 238 8.27 8.46 -11.41
N GLY A 239 7.07 7.93 -11.66
CA GLY A 239 6.91 6.90 -12.67
C GLY A 239 7.48 7.46 -13.96
N LEU A 240 8.49 6.79 -14.51
CA LEU A 240 8.85 6.92 -15.91
C LEU A 240 7.57 6.63 -16.69
N GLY A 241 6.88 7.71 -17.06
CA GLY A 241 5.69 7.63 -17.88
C GLY A 241 6.08 6.97 -19.19
N THR A 242 5.44 5.84 -19.47
CA THR A 242 5.23 5.38 -20.85
C THR A 242 3.84 5.81 -21.27
#